data_AF-A0A0G4MIJ8-F1
#
_entry.id   AF-A0A0G4MIJ8-F1
#
_cell.length_a   1.000
_cell.length_b   1.000
_cell.length_c   1.000
_cell.angle_alpha   90.00
_cell.angle_beta   90.00
_cell.angle_gamma   90.00
#
_symmetry.space_group_name_H-M   'P 1'
#
loop_
_entity.id
_entity.type
_entity.pdbx_description
1 polymer ?
#
loop_
_entity_poly.entity_id
_entity_poly.type
_entity_poly.pdbx_seq_one_letter_code
_entity_poly.pdbx_strand_id
1 'polypeptide(L)'
;IGTGEYTTGFVGGGASGSDKKVGVIGLSLFDLRRRGKVNNLSMAGTNGTKFPAIREHLDKNISKVYNNLDISFDSYPANDVKDAESYKVAIDALKPGDAITIFTPDTTHFPIALYAIERGIHVLVTKPAVKLLEHHQQLIKAAEEKGVYVFVEHHKRFDPAYSDARHKAQSLGDFNYFYSYMSQPKSQLETFKAWAGVDSDISYYLNSHHIDICDSMVTQQGYLPVKVSASASKGVATDLGCDPATEDTISLIVQWARKDDPSKRATGVYTASWTAPQRAGVHSNQYFHYLAQNGEIRIDQAKRGYDVADDSLGQLMWYNPFYMRYAPDEDGNFNGQTGYGYISIEKFVDGCRQLRL
;
A
#
# COMPACT_ATOMS: atom_id res chain seq x y z
N ILE A 1 -7.90 11.07 -2.99
CA ILE A 1 -6.80 12.02 -3.30
C ILE A 1 -5.64 11.24 -3.93
N GLY A 2 -5.20 11.66 -5.11
CA GLY A 2 -4.22 10.95 -5.94
C GLY A 2 -4.86 10.40 -7.22
N THR A 3 -4.26 10.69 -8.38
CA THR A 3 -4.76 10.29 -9.72
C THR A 3 -3.74 9.44 -10.49
N GLY A 4 -2.72 8.92 -9.81
CA GLY A 4 -1.64 8.15 -10.41
C GLY A 4 -1.98 6.68 -10.61
N GLU A 5 -0.95 5.90 -10.93
CA GLU A 5 -1.01 4.48 -11.25
C GLU A 5 -1.89 3.66 -10.27
N TYR A 6 -1.63 3.77 -8.97
CA TYR A 6 -2.33 2.95 -7.98
C TYR A 6 -3.83 3.26 -7.93
N THR A 7 -4.22 4.51 -8.23
CA THR A 7 -5.64 4.91 -8.26
C THR A 7 -6.31 4.53 -9.56
N THR A 8 -5.71 4.88 -10.70
CA THR A 8 -6.38 4.89 -12.01
C THR A 8 -5.80 3.93 -13.02
N GLY A 9 -4.64 3.33 -12.74
CA GLY A 9 -3.86 2.57 -13.71
C GLY A 9 -3.19 3.41 -14.79
N PHE A 10 -3.29 4.74 -14.70
CA PHE A 10 -2.85 5.67 -15.74
C PHE A 10 -1.56 6.42 -15.35
N VAL A 11 -0.56 6.38 -16.22
CA VAL A 11 0.75 7.06 -16.05
C VAL A 11 1.26 7.61 -17.37
N GLY A 12 1.90 8.78 -17.34
CA GLY A 12 2.64 9.30 -18.50
C GLY A 12 1.84 9.48 -19.81
N GLY A 13 0.51 9.51 -19.76
CA GLY A 13 -0.35 9.63 -20.94
C GLY A 13 -0.96 8.32 -21.45
N GLY A 14 -0.74 7.19 -20.75
CA GLY A 14 -1.32 5.90 -21.12
C GLY A 14 -1.54 4.96 -19.93
N ALA A 15 -1.91 3.72 -20.24
CA ALA A 15 -2.02 2.65 -19.24
C ALA A 15 -0.63 2.31 -18.67
N SER A 16 -0.59 1.94 -17.40
CA SER A 16 0.65 1.48 -16.76
C SER A 16 1.17 0.19 -17.38
N GLY A 17 2.50 0.05 -17.41
CA GLY A 17 3.20 -1.18 -17.75
C GLY A 17 3.27 -2.20 -16.59
N SER A 18 2.87 -1.84 -15.37
CA SER A 18 2.96 -2.72 -14.19
C SER A 18 1.80 -3.72 -14.11
N ASP A 19 1.71 -4.43 -12.97
CA ASP A 19 0.59 -5.29 -12.59
C ASP A 19 -0.68 -4.51 -12.16
N LYS A 20 -0.69 -3.17 -12.26
CA LYS A 20 -1.79 -2.28 -11.84
C LYS A 20 -2.37 -1.49 -13.02
N LYS A 21 -2.42 -2.10 -14.21
CA LYS A 21 -2.78 -1.43 -15.48
C LYS A 21 -4.13 -0.73 -15.48
N VAL A 22 -5.04 -1.10 -14.58
CA VAL A 22 -6.40 -0.54 -14.45
C VAL A 22 -6.64 0.14 -13.10
N GLY A 23 -5.60 0.24 -12.26
CA GLY A 23 -5.67 0.79 -10.91
C GLY A 23 -6.32 -0.16 -9.91
N VAL A 24 -6.15 0.16 -8.63
CA VAL A 24 -6.71 -0.58 -7.49
C VAL A 24 -7.79 0.25 -6.80
N ILE A 25 -7.52 1.52 -6.53
CA ILE A 25 -8.43 2.36 -5.71
C ILE A 25 -9.69 2.71 -6.46
N GLY A 26 -9.58 3.24 -7.69
CA GLY A 26 -10.73 3.60 -8.50
C GLY A 26 -11.63 2.39 -8.73
N LEU A 27 -11.05 1.29 -9.22
CA LEU A 27 -11.77 0.04 -9.48
C LEU A 27 -12.50 -0.49 -8.23
N SER A 28 -11.82 -0.52 -7.07
CA SER A 28 -12.43 -0.97 -5.82
C SER A 28 -13.58 -0.07 -5.39
N LEU A 29 -13.43 1.25 -5.47
CA LEU A 29 -14.49 2.20 -5.08
C LEU A 29 -15.68 2.18 -6.04
N PHE A 30 -15.47 2.00 -7.34
CA PHE A 30 -16.56 1.83 -8.31
C PHE A 30 -17.36 0.55 -8.04
N ASP A 31 -16.69 -0.56 -7.75
CA ASP A 31 -17.38 -1.80 -7.38
C ASP A 31 -18.07 -1.69 -6.02
N LEU A 32 -17.46 -1.03 -5.03
CA LEU A 32 -18.10 -0.74 -3.75
C LEU A 32 -19.34 0.14 -3.91
N ARG A 33 -19.36 1.06 -4.90
CA ARG A 33 -20.55 1.83 -5.27
C ARG A 33 -21.65 0.94 -5.83
N ARG A 34 -21.31 0.07 -6.79
CA ARG A 34 -22.24 -0.94 -7.34
C ARG A 34 -22.85 -1.80 -6.23
N ARG A 35 -22.07 -2.11 -5.19
CA ARG A 35 -22.49 -2.90 -4.01
C ARG A 35 -23.20 -2.06 -2.92
N GLY A 36 -23.48 -0.78 -3.15
CA GLY A 36 -24.20 0.10 -2.22
C GLY A 36 -23.40 0.51 -0.97
N LYS A 37 -22.08 0.35 -0.99
CA LYS A 37 -21.20 0.70 0.14
C LYS A 37 -20.71 2.15 0.11
N VAL A 38 -20.56 2.74 -1.07
CA VAL A 38 -20.23 4.16 -1.26
C VAL A 38 -21.17 4.79 -2.28
N ASN A 39 -21.36 6.11 -2.21
CA ASN A 39 -22.31 6.83 -3.07
C ASN A 39 -21.58 7.69 -4.11
N ASN A 40 -21.23 8.92 -3.74
CA ASN A 40 -20.54 9.85 -4.63
C ASN A 40 -19.03 9.62 -4.55
N LEU A 41 -18.36 9.76 -5.69
CA LEU A 41 -16.91 9.61 -5.79
C LEU A 41 -16.29 10.84 -6.44
N SER A 42 -15.14 11.24 -5.92
CA SER A 42 -14.35 12.34 -6.47
C SER A 42 -12.88 11.95 -6.56
N MET A 43 -12.19 12.47 -7.57
CA MET A 43 -10.75 12.33 -7.74
C MET A 43 -10.10 13.71 -7.67
N ALA A 44 -9.15 13.86 -6.77
CA ALA A 44 -8.35 15.07 -6.64
C ALA A 44 -6.88 14.79 -6.99
N GLY A 45 -6.27 15.62 -7.83
CA GLY A 45 -4.86 15.58 -8.21
C GLY A 45 -4.33 16.97 -8.52
N THR A 46 -3.06 17.10 -8.93
CA THR A 46 -2.47 18.44 -9.17
C THR A 46 -2.67 18.97 -10.59
N ASN A 47 -3.14 18.13 -11.52
CA ASN A 47 -3.24 18.45 -12.94
C ASN A 47 -4.52 17.87 -13.54
N GLY A 48 -5.52 18.75 -13.73
CA GLY A 48 -6.80 18.39 -14.30
C GLY A 48 -6.76 18.00 -15.77
N THR A 49 -5.71 18.39 -16.52
CA THR A 49 -5.55 18.04 -17.94
C THR A 49 -5.44 16.55 -18.21
N LYS A 50 -5.26 15.74 -17.16
CA LYS A 50 -5.22 14.27 -17.25
C LYS A 50 -6.61 13.62 -17.21
N PHE A 51 -7.62 14.30 -16.64
CA PHE A 51 -8.92 13.68 -16.39
C PHE A 51 -9.65 13.20 -17.64
N PRO A 52 -9.64 13.89 -18.80
CA PRO A 52 -10.25 13.36 -20.02
C PRO A 52 -9.67 12.00 -20.42
N ALA A 53 -8.34 11.87 -20.45
CA ALA A 53 -7.67 10.63 -20.81
C ALA A 53 -7.85 9.53 -19.74
N ILE A 54 -7.89 9.90 -18.45
CA ILE A 54 -8.23 8.97 -17.37
C ILE A 54 -9.65 8.43 -17.56
N ARG A 55 -10.63 9.27 -17.90
CA ARG A 55 -12.02 8.82 -18.14
C ARG A 55 -12.11 7.84 -19.31
N GLU A 56 -11.43 8.12 -20.42
CA GLU A 56 -11.34 7.20 -21.56
C GLU A 56 -10.69 5.86 -21.16
N HIS A 57 -9.59 5.92 -20.40
CA HIS A 57 -8.91 4.73 -19.90
C HIS A 57 -9.81 3.87 -19.01
N LEU A 58 -10.53 4.49 -18.06
CA LEU A 58 -11.45 3.78 -17.17
C LEU A 58 -12.66 3.25 -17.94
N ASP A 59 -13.19 3.99 -18.92
CA ASP A 59 -14.30 3.52 -19.75
C ASP A 59 -13.92 2.25 -20.51
N LYS A 60 -12.76 2.27 -21.16
CA LYS A 60 -12.24 1.14 -21.93
C LYS A 60 -11.95 -0.09 -21.08
N ASN A 61 -11.30 0.09 -19.93
CA ASN A 61 -10.72 -1.02 -19.16
C ASN A 61 -11.51 -1.43 -17.92
N ILE A 62 -12.51 -0.64 -17.52
CA ILE A 62 -13.35 -0.91 -16.34
C ILE A 62 -14.82 -0.97 -16.75
N SER A 63 -15.40 0.15 -17.23
CA SER A 63 -16.84 0.21 -17.53
C SER A 63 -17.25 -0.87 -18.53
N LYS A 64 -16.62 -0.89 -19.70
CA LYS A 64 -16.92 -1.85 -20.78
C LYS A 64 -16.54 -3.29 -20.45
N VAL A 65 -15.65 -3.51 -19.48
CA VAL A 65 -15.15 -4.83 -19.09
C VAL A 65 -16.05 -5.46 -18.03
N TYR A 66 -16.58 -4.65 -17.10
CA TYR A 66 -17.30 -5.12 -15.93
C TYR A 66 -18.77 -4.70 -15.96
N ASN A 67 -19.52 -5.17 -16.96
CA ASN A 67 -20.97 -4.99 -17.09
C ASN A 67 -21.44 -3.51 -17.01
N ASN A 68 -20.78 -2.62 -17.76
CA ASN A 68 -21.04 -1.17 -17.74
C ASN A 68 -20.93 -0.57 -16.34
N LEU A 69 -19.92 -1.00 -15.57
CA LEU A 69 -19.67 -0.51 -14.22
C LEU A 69 -19.64 1.02 -14.22
N ASP A 70 -20.47 1.65 -13.38
CA ASP A 70 -20.47 3.10 -13.25
C ASP A 70 -19.09 3.56 -12.74
N ILE A 71 -18.40 4.32 -13.59
CA ILE A 71 -17.08 4.92 -13.33
C ILE A 71 -17.15 6.45 -13.18
N SER A 72 -18.35 7.02 -13.02
CA SER A 72 -18.52 8.47 -12.85
C SER A 72 -17.79 8.97 -11.59
N PHE A 73 -17.18 10.15 -11.68
CA PHE A 73 -16.57 10.85 -10.54
C PHE A 73 -16.40 12.34 -10.83
N ASP A 74 -16.49 13.16 -9.79
CA ASP A 74 -16.14 14.58 -9.85
C ASP A 74 -14.61 14.77 -9.83
N SER A 75 -14.10 15.69 -10.64
CA SER A 75 -12.66 15.92 -10.80
C SER A 75 -12.21 17.24 -10.20
N TYR A 76 -11.15 17.18 -9.39
CA TYR A 76 -10.50 18.34 -8.78
C TYR A 76 -8.99 18.34 -9.15
N PRO A 77 -8.46 19.42 -9.74
CA PRO A 77 -9.17 20.59 -10.24
C PRO A 77 -9.95 20.26 -11.53
N ALA A 78 -10.62 21.26 -12.12
CA ALA A 78 -11.28 21.12 -13.43
C ALA A 78 -10.29 20.70 -14.54
N ASN A 79 -10.82 20.15 -15.64
CA ASN A 79 -10.05 19.47 -16.71
C ASN A 79 -8.92 20.30 -17.35
N ASP A 80 -8.92 21.62 -17.24
CA ASP A 80 -7.97 22.54 -17.86
C ASP A 80 -7.11 23.29 -16.84
N VAL A 81 -7.23 22.93 -15.56
CA VAL A 81 -6.59 23.63 -14.45
C VAL A 81 -5.46 22.78 -13.87
N LYS A 82 -4.37 23.44 -13.47
CA LYS A 82 -3.32 22.86 -12.63
C LYS A 82 -3.33 23.59 -11.31
N ASP A 83 -3.54 22.84 -10.24
CA ASP A 83 -3.58 23.36 -8.88
C ASP A 83 -3.18 22.25 -7.91
N ALA A 84 -2.04 22.46 -7.24
CA ALA A 84 -1.52 21.51 -6.27
C ALA A 84 -2.39 21.42 -5.00
N GLU A 85 -3.14 22.48 -4.69
CA GLU A 85 -3.98 22.59 -3.50
C GLU A 85 -5.45 22.24 -3.78
N SER A 86 -5.77 21.73 -4.98
CA SER A 86 -7.14 21.34 -5.37
C SER A 86 -7.76 20.29 -4.43
N TYR A 87 -6.92 19.53 -3.72
CA TYR A 87 -7.38 18.60 -2.69
C TYR A 87 -8.15 19.31 -1.57
N LYS A 88 -7.83 20.57 -1.27
CA LYS A 88 -8.56 21.38 -0.30
C LYS A 88 -9.99 21.62 -0.76
N VAL A 89 -10.17 22.05 -2.01
CA VAL A 89 -11.50 22.25 -2.62
C VAL A 89 -12.30 20.95 -2.63
N ALA A 90 -11.65 19.83 -2.96
CA ALA A 90 -12.29 18.52 -2.94
C ALA A 90 -12.73 18.11 -1.52
N ILE A 91 -11.91 18.35 -0.51
CA ILE A 91 -12.22 18.04 0.89
C ILE A 91 -13.29 18.99 1.44
N ASP A 92 -13.24 20.28 1.11
CA ASP A 92 -14.21 21.28 1.56
C ASP A 92 -15.62 21.04 0.98
N ALA A 93 -15.72 20.28 -0.13
CA ALA A 93 -16.99 19.83 -0.71
C ALA A 93 -17.61 18.63 0.02
N LEU A 94 -16.85 17.94 0.88
CA LEU A 94 -17.33 16.82 1.69
C LEU A 94 -18.03 17.30 2.96
N LYS A 95 -18.83 16.42 3.56
CA LYS A 95 -19.49 16.64 4.85
C LYS A 95 -18.81 15.81 5.94
N PRO A 96 -18.84 16.24 7.21
CA PRO A 96 -18.39 15.39 8.32
C PRO A 96 -18.99 13.98 8.24
N GLY A 97 -18.17 12.95 8.47
CA GLY A 97 -18.54 11.54 8.28
C GLY A 97 -18.28 10.98 6.88
N ASP A 98 -18.03 11.83 5.87
CA ASP A 98 -17.47 11.39 4.59
C ASP A 98 -16.01 10.96 4.76
N ALA A 99 -15.41 10.39 3.70
CA ALA A 99 -14.08 9.80 3.75
C ALA A 99 -13.23 10.20 2.55
N ILE A 100 -11.91 10.28 2.77
CA ILE A 100 -10.92 10.36 1.70
C ILE A 100 -9.94 9.19 1.77
N THR A 101 -9.37 8.85 0.61
CA THR A 101 -8.17 8.02 0.49
C THR A 101 -6.99 8.89 0.05
N ILE A 102 -5.78 8.62 0.51
CA ILE A 102 -4.57 9.36 0.16
C ILE A 102 -3.56 8.39 -0.46
N PHE A 103 -3.37 8.52 -1.78
CA PHE A 103 -2.39 7.80 -2.59
C PHE A 103 -1.58 8.80 -3.42
N THR A 104 -0.83 9.64 -2.71
CA THR A 104 -0.01 10.73 -3.24
C THR A 104 1.46 10.51 -2.83
N PRO A 105 2.43 11.35 -3.22
CA PRO A 105 3.79 11.24 -2.71
C PRO A 105 3.86 11.39 -1.19
N ASP A 106 4.75 10.64 -0.53
CA ASP A 106 4.85 10.51 0.93
C ASP A 106 4.89 11.84 1.69
N THR A 107 5.58 12.85 1.14
CA THR A 107 5.71 14.19 1.73
C THR A 107 4.38 14.93 1.85
N THR A 108 3.38 14.55 1.07
CA THR A 108 2.07 15.20 1.02
C THR A 108 1.05 14.56 1.96
N HIS A 109 1.32 13.37 2.52
CA HIS A 109 0.34 12.65 3.32
C HIS A 109 -0.10 13.42 4.56
N PHE A 110 0.85 13.96 5.32
CA PHE A 110 0.57 14.69 6.56
C PHE A 110 -0.34 15.92 6.35
N PRO A 111 0.01 16.90 5.49
CA PRO A 111 -0.84 18.08 5.32
C PRO A 111 -2.24 17.74 4.77
N ILE A 112 -2.35 16.76 3.87
CA ILE A 112 -3.66 16.33 3.33
C ILE A 112 -4.50 15.65 4.42
N ALA A 113 -3.91 14.72 5.17
CA ALA A 113 -4.60 13.98 6.23
C ALA A 113 -5.07 14.92 7.34
N LEU A 114 -4.20 15.81 7.82
CA LEU A 114 -4.57 16.77 8.87
C LEU A 114 -5.70 17.69 8.41
N TYR A 115 -5.62 18.22 7.18
CA TYR A 115 -6.66 19.09 6.61
C TYR A 115 -8.04 18.41 6.58
N ALA A 116 -8.09 17.12 6.22
CA ALA A 116 -9.31 16.33 6.22
C ALA A 116 -9.84 16.04 7.64
N ILE A 117 -8.97 15.61 8.54
CA ILE A 117 -9.34 15.29 9.93
C ILE A 117 -9.95 16.51 10.63
N GLU A 118 -9.35 17.70 10.47
CA GLU A 118 -9.85 18.94 11.07
C GLU A 118 -11.29 19.29 10.66
N ARG A 119 -11.75 18.77 9.51
CA ARG A 119 -13.10 18.94 8.95
C ARG A 119 -14.05 17.79 9.29
N GLY A 120 -13.65 16.85 10.14
CA GLY A 120 -14.47 15.70 10.50
C GLY A 120 -14.57 14.64 9.40
N ILE A 121 -13.58 14.59 8.50
CA ILE A 121 -13.52 13.64 7.39
C ILE A 121 -12.64 12.45 7.78
N HIS A 122 -13.13 11.24 7.53
CA HIS A 122 -12.37 10.00 7.70
C HIS A 122 -11.23 9.90 6.70
N VAL A 123 -10.11 9.27 7.08
CA VAL A 123 -8.91 9.21 6.25
C VAL A 123 -8.38 7.79 6.15
N LEU A 124 -8.23 7.29 4.93
CA LEU A 124 -7.33 6.19 4.63
C LEU A 124 -6.05 6.75 4.01
N VAL A 125 -4.91 6.51 4.64
CA VAL A 125 -3.61 6.99 4.17
C VAL A 125 -2.72 5.81 3.77
N THR A 126 -2.14 5.85 2.57
CA THR A 126 -1.22 4.79 2.14
C THR A 126 0.05 4.77 2.99
N LYS A 127 0.67 3.60 3.10
CA LYS A 127 2.00 3.45 3.70
C LYS A 127 3.08 4.16 2.84
N PRO A 128 4.11 4.74 3.47
CA PRO A 128 4.17 5.09 4.90
C PRO A 128 3.15 6.19 5.22
N ALA A 129 2.46 6.08 6.36
CA ALA A 129 1.43 7.07 6.73
C ALA A 129 2.01 8.49 6.77
N VAL A 130 3.13 8.67 7.45
CA VAL A 130 3.95 9.89 7.52
C VAL A 130 5.40 9.52 7.82
N LYS A 131 6.35 10.43 7.55
CA LYS A 131 7.80 10.19 7.76
C LYS A 131 8.32 10.58 9.14
N LEU A 132 7.57 11.39 9.90
CA LEU A 132 7.97 11.88 11.22
C LEU A 132 7.04 11.35 12.30
N LEU A 133 7.63 10.91 13.42
CA LEU A 133 6.87 10.43 14.58
C LEU A 133 5.97 11.54 15.14
N GLU A 134 6.45 12.78 15.18
CA GLU A 134 5.66 13.93 15.63
C GLU A 134 4.40 14.11 14.79
N HIS A 135 4.51 14.08 13.47
CA HIS A 135 3.35 14.13 12.57
C HIS A 135 2.38 12.99 12.84
N HIS A 136 2.89 11.77 13.11
CA HIS A 136 2.04 10.62 13.41
C HIS A 136 1.25 10.83 14.69
N GLN A 137 1.90 11.31 15.76
CA GLN A 137 1.27 11.62 17.04
C GLN A 137 0.23 12.75 16.91
N GLN A 138 0.52 13.78 16.10
CA GLN A 138 -0.43 14.85 15.82
C GLN A 138 -1.69 14.33 15.10
N LEU A 139 -1.54 13.45 14.10
CA LEU A 139 -2.68 12.84 13.41
C LEU A 139 -3.53 11.99 14.35
N ILE A 140 -2.92 11.20 15.24
CA ILE A 140 -3.65 10.41 16.25
C ILE A 140 -4.48 11.34 17.14
N LYS A 141 -3.85 12.36 17.71
CA LYS A 141 -4.52 13.32 18.58
C LYS A 141 -5.68 14.03 17.88
N ALA A 142 -5.45 14.53 16.66
CA ALA A 142 -6.48 15.21 15.89
C ALA A 142 -7.64 14.27 15.53
N ALA A 143 -7.36 13.01 15.22
CA ALA A 143 -8.38 12.01 14.94
C ALA A 143 -9.26 11.72 16.16
N GLU A 144 -8.64 11.57 17.33
CA GLU A 144 -9.35 11.38 18.61
C GLU A 144 -10.22 12.59 18.97
N GLU A 145 -9.67 13.81 18.84
CA GLU A 145 -10.40 15.06 19.12
C GLU A 145 -11.60 15.27 18.18
N LYS A 146 -11.50 14.83 16.92
CA LYS A 146 -12.55 14.98 15.90
C LYS A 146 -13.49 13.78 15.83
N GLY A 147 -13.17 12.67 16.51
CA GLY A 147 -13.94 11.43 16.46
C GLY A 147 -13.91 10.73 15.11
N VAL A 148 -12.90 10.97 14.27
CA VAL A 148 -12.82 10.41 12.91
C VAL A 148 -11.98 9.13 12.86
N TYR A 149 -12.39 8.20 11.99
CA TYR A 149 -11.58 7.05 11.62
C TYR A 149 -10.39 7.44 10.75
N VAL A 150 -9.17 7.15 11.23
CA VAL A 150 -7.94 7.24 10.45
C VAL A 150 -7.33 5.85 10.33
N PHE A 151 -7.17 5.38 9.11
CA PHE A 151 -6.72 4.03 8.77
C PHE A 151 -5.47 4.09 7.92
N VAL A 152 -4.44 3.33 8.30
CA VAL A 152 -3.24 3.19 7.47
C VAL A 152 -3.40 1.98 6.54
N GLU A 153 -3.20 2.19 5.26
CA GLU A 153 -3.30 1.15 4.23
C GLU A 153 -2.12 0.17 4.34
N HIS A 154 -2.31 -0.88 5.14
CA HIS A 154 -1.41 -2.02 5.23
C HIS A 154 -2.08 -3.28 4.66
N HIS A 155 -2.36 -3.28 3.34
CA HIS A 155 -3.08 -4.37 2.67
C HIS A 155 -2.52 -5.77 2.95
N LYS A 156 -1.21 -5.92 3.18
CA LYS A 156 -0.61 -7.24 3.43
C LYS A 156 -1.15 -7.92 4.69
N ARG A 157 -1.73 -7.19 5.64
CA ARG A 157 -2.44 -7.80 6.80
C ARG A 157 -3.64 -8.63 6.36
N PHE A 158 -4.20 -8.35 5.19
CA PHE A 158 -5.34 -9.05 4.59
C PHE A 158 -4.93 -10.08 3.54
N ASP A 159 -3.63 -10.27 3.32
CA ASP A 159 -3.15 -11.39 2.54
C ASP A 159 -3.57 -12.70 3.24
N PRO A 160 -4.25 -13.64 2.56
CA PRO A 160 -4.76 -14.85 3.19
C PRO A 160 -3.69 -15.67 3.91
N ALA A 161 -2.49 -15.80 3.33
CA ALA A 161 -1.40 -16.55 3.94
C ALA A 161 -0.82 -15.81 5.16
N TYR A 162 -0.72 -14.48 5.08
CA TYR A 162 -0.15 -13.69 6.19
C TYR A 162 -1.15 -13.59 7.36
N SER A 163 -2.43 -13.44 7.05
CA SER A 163 -3.51 -13.40 8.03
C SER A 163 -3.62 -14.72 8.80
N ASP A 164 -3.60 -15.85 8.08
CA ASP A 164 -3.58 -17.19 8.69
C ASP A 164 -2.30 -17.43 9.52
N ALA A 165 -1.14 -17.06 9.00
CA ALA A 165 0.12 -17.16 9.74
C ALA A 165 0.13 -16.33 11.01
N ARG A 166 -0.41 -15.10 10.98
CA ARG A 166 -0.54 -14.26 12.18
C ARG A 166 -1.40 -14.94 13.24
N HIS A 167 -2.46 -15.63 12.85
CA HIS A 167 -3.30 -16.39 13.76
C HIS A 167 -2.55 -17.60 14.35
N LYS A 168 -1.87 -18.39 13.50
CA LYS A 168 -1.06 -19.54 13.94
C LYS A 168 0.08 -19.13 14.89
N ALA A 169 0.69 -17.97 14.67
CA ALA A 169 1.77 -17.46 15.52
C ALA A 169 1.35 -17.32 16.99
N GLN A 170 0.06 -17.05 17.27
CA GLN A 170 -0.43 -16.86 18.64
C GLN A 170 -0.31 -18.09 19.53
N SER A 171 -0.22 -19.29 18.95
CA SER A 171 -0.08 -20.55 19.72
C SER A 171 1.36 -21.07 19.81
N LEU A 172 2.34 -20.36 19.23
CA LEU A 172 3.73 -20.85 19.15
C LEU A 172 4.61 -20.44 20.34
N GLY A 173 4.05 -19.78 21.36
CA GLY A 173 4.78 -19.36 22.56
C GLY A 173 5.58 -18.07 22.36
N ASP A 174 6.59 -17.87 23.20
CA ASP A 174 7.36 -16.62 23.23
C ASP A 174 8.06 -16.33 21.90
N PHE A 175 7.85 -15.12 21.36
CA PHE A 175 8.55 -14.63 20.16
C PHE A 175 10.07 -14.65 20.37
N ASN A 176 10.80 -15.16 19.37
CA ASN A 176 12.25 -15.32 19.42
C ASN A 176 12.97 -14.64 18.24
N TYR A 177 12.48 -14.84 17.02
CA TYR A 177 13.16 -14.34 15.83
C TYR A 177 12.20 -14.04 14.69
N PHE A 178 12.47 -12.97 13.96
CA PHE A 178 11.81 -12.65 12.70
C PHE A 178 12.87 -12.31 11.65
N TYR A 179 12.72 -12.86 10.47
CA TYR A 179 13.50 -12.47 9.31
C TYR A 179 12.58 -12.21 8.14
N SER A 180 12.79 -11.10 7.44
CA SER A 180 12.14 -10.85 6.17
C SER A 180 13.11 -10.31 5.14
N TYR A 181 12.86 -10.70 3.91
CA TYR A 181 13.55 -10.17 2.75
C TYR A 181 12.49 -9.71 1.74
N MET A 182 12.69 -8.52 1.19
CA MET A 182 11.92 -8.01 0.07
C MET A 182 12.85 -7.35 -0.94
N SER A 183 12.73 -7.70 -2.22
CA SER A 183 13.46 -7.00 -3.27
C SER A 183 12.64 -6.81 -4.54
N GLN A 184 13.00 -5.77 -5.29
CA GLN A 184 12.41 -5.47 -6.59
C GLN A 184 13.49 -5.30 -7.65
N PRO A 185 13.16 -5.51 -8.94
CA PRO A 185 14.10 -5.33 -10.04
C PRO A 185 14.68 -3.92 -10.11
N LYS A 186 15.96 -3.82 -10.50
CA LYS A 186 16.67 -2.53 -10.67
C LYS A 186 16.00 -1.52 -11.62
N SER A 187 15.07 -1.96 -12.47
CA SER A 187 14.29 -1.06 -13.35
C SER A 187 13.33 -0.17 -12.58
N GLN A 188 12.97 -0.55 -11.34
CA GLN A 188 12.19 0.31 -10.46
C GLN A 188 12.94 1.61 -10.17
N LEU A 189 14.27 1.58 -10.05
CA LEU A 189 15.08 2.79 -9.84
C LEU A 189 14.98 3.77 -11.01
N GLU A 190 14.80 3.31 -12.24
CA GLU A 190 14.56 4.22 -13.38
C GLU A 190 13.21 4.93 -13.26
N THR A 191 12.20 4.25 -12.71
CA THR A 191 10.85 4.82 -12.51
C THR A 191 10.82 5.77 -11.33
N PHE A 192 11.60 5.48 -10.29
CA PHE A 192 11.56 6.14 -8.99
C PHE A 192 12.72 7.11 -8.75
N LYS A 193 13.59 7.26 -9.74
CA LYS A 193 14.80 8.09 -9.71
C LYS A 193 14.60 9.48 -9.10
N ALA A 194 13.47 10.10 -9.41
CA ALA A 194 13.14 11.46 -8.99
C ALA A 194 12.87 11.58 -7.48
N TRP A 195 12.52 10.49 -6.80
CA TRP A 195 12.12 10.52 -5.39
C TRP A 195 12.87 9.54 -4.49
N ALA A 196 13.51 8.51 -5.05
CA ALA A 196 14.29 7.53 -4.30
C ALA A 196 15.46 8.21 -3.58
N GLY A 197 15.56 7.99 -2.26
CA GLY A 197 16.56 8.64 -1.41
C GLY A 197 16.27 10.11 -1.08
N VAL A 198 15.19 10.70 -1.63
CA VAL A 198 14.85 12.12 -1.46
C VAL A 198 13.52 12.27 -0.71
N ASP A 199 12.42 11.89 -1.35
CA ASP A 199 11.09 11.97 -0.74
C ASP A 199 10.75 10.70 0.04
N SER A 200 11.31 9.57 -0.34
CA SER A 200 11.13 8.27 0.33
C SER A 200 12.40 7.44 0.22
N ASP A 201 12.55 6.48 1.12
CA ASP A 201 13.65 5.52 1.12
C ASP A 201 13.13 4.09 0.93
N ILE A 202 14.05 3.17 0.63
CA ILE A 202 13.69 1.78 0.38
C ILE A 202 13.10 1.08 1.61
N SER A 203 13.41 1.53 2.82
CA SER A 203 12.88 0.96 4.05
C SER A 203 11.41 1.35 4.24
N TYR A 204 11.07 2.63 4.06
CA TYR A 204 9.67 3.07 4.01
C TYR A 204 8.90 2.41 2.88
N TYR A 205 9.53 2.23 1.73
CA TYR A 205 8.87 1.67 0.56
C TYR A 205 8.65 0.14 0.67
N LEU A 206 9.65 -0.64 1.06
CA LEU A 206 9.59 -2.11 1.11
C LEU A 206 9.51 -2.65 2.54
N ASN A 207 10.47 -2.35 3.41
CA ASN A 207 10.53 -2.98 4.74
C ASN A 207 9.29 -2.69 5.60
N SER A 208 8.67 -1.52 5.44
CA SER A 208 7.46 -1.13 6.19
C SER A 208 6.35 -2.19 6.12
N HIS A 209 6.26 -2.93 5.02
CA HIS A 209 5.37 -4.05 4.86
C HIS A 209 5.62 -5.18 5.86
N HIS A 210 6.86 -5.69 5.96
CA HIS A 210 7.16 -6.82 6.84
C HIS A 210 7.40 -6.40 8.29
N ILE A 211 7.80 -5.16 8.54
CA ILE A 211 7.82 -4.58 9.88
C ILE A 211 6.39 -4.55 10.45
N ASP A 212 5.43 -4.06 9.67
CA ASP A 212 4.02 -4.05 10.06
C ASP A 212 3.47 -5.46 10.31
N ILE A 213 3.82 -6.44 9.47
CA ILE A 213 3.42 -7.84 9.67
C ILE A 213 4.03 -8.40 10.97
N CYS A 214 5.34 -8.21 11.19
CA CYS A 214 5.99 -8.65 12.42
C CYS A 214 5.32 -8.02 13.65
N ASP A 215 5.12 -6.70 13.66
CA ASP A 215 4.43 -5.98 14.73
C ASP A 215 3.04 -6.57 14.98
N SER A 216 2.25 -6.77 13.93
CA SER A 216 0.90 -7.32 14.03
C SER A 216 0.86 -8.72 14.66
N MET A 217 1.93 -9.50 14.55
CA MET A 217 2.05 -10.84 15.14
C MET A 217 2.41 -10.81 16.62
N VAL A 218 3.19 -9.83 17.07
CA VAL A 218 3.85 -9.86 18.39
C VAL A 218 3.36 -8.81 19.37
N THR A 219 2.70 -7.74 18.90
CA THR A 219 2.22 -6.65 19.76
C THR A 219 1.18 -7.12 20.77
N GLN A 220 0.28 -8.05 20.39
CA GLN A 220 -0.68 -8.65 21.32
C GLN A 220 -0.02 -9.57 22.36
N GLN A 221 1.20 -10.04 22.09
CA GLN A 221 2.02 -10.81 23.03
C GLN A 221 2.89 -9.88 23.93
N GLY A 222 2.74 -8.56 23.79
CA GLY A 222 3.43 -7.57 24.61
C GLY A 222 4.86 -7.23 24.16
N TYR A 223 5.31 -7.69 23.00
CA TYR A 223 6.64 -7.35 22.47
C TYR A 223 6.64 -5.97 21.81
N LEU A 224 7.66 -5.18 22.11
CA LEU A 224 7.88 -3.85 21.54
C LEU A 224 9.31 -3.72 21.01
N PRO A 225 9.56 -2.93 19.95
CA PRO A 225 10.91 -2.66 19.49
C PRO A 225 11.62 -1.75 20.50
N VAL A 226 12.83 -2.12 20.93
CA VAL A 226 13.60 -1.38 21.94
C VAL A 226 14.95 -0.86 21.43
N LYS A 227 15.44 -1.40 20.31
CA LYS A 227 16.67 -0.93 19.67
C LYS A 227 16.65 -1.25 18.19
N VAL A 228 17.15 -0.33 17.37
CA VAL A 228 17.33 -0.54 15.93
C VAL A 228 18.79 -0.28 15.59
N SER A 229 19.35 -1.09 14.69
CA SER A 229 20.63 -0.84 14.04
C SER A 229 20.47 -1.10 12.54
N ALA A 230 21.00 -0.21 11.71
CA ALA A 230 20.83 -0.26 10.26
C ALA A 230 22.19 -0.34 9.57
N SER A 231 22.25 -1.08 8.47
CA SER A 231 23.39 -1.13 7.57
C SER A 231 22.88 -1.11 6.13
N ALA A 232 23.52 -0.32 5.28
CA ALA A 232 23.12 -0.18 3.88
C ALA A 232 24.31 -0.33 2.93
N SER A 233 24.04 -0.84 1.73
CA SER A 233 24.95 -0.81 0.59
C SER A 233 24.52 0.27 -0.40
N LYS A 234 25.47 0.77 -1.19
CA LYS A 234 25.28 1.79 -2.24
C LYS A 234 26.16 1.47 -3.44
N GLY A 235 25.81 2.04 -4.59
CA GLY A 235 26.58 1.95 -5.84
C GLY A 235 25.69 1.75 -7.05
N VAL A 236 24.81 0.74 -7.03
CA VAL A 236 23.95 0.40 -8.16
C VAL A 236 22.95 1.52 -8.46
N ALA A 237 22.28 2.07 -7.45
CA ALA A 237 21.31 3.14 -7.64
C ALA A 237 21.98 4.44 -8.12
N THR A 238 23.15 4.75 -7.59
CA THR A 238 23.94 5.93 -7.99
C THR A 238 24.50 5.79 -9.40
N ASP A 239 24.91 4.59 -9.82
CA ASP A 239 25.35 4.32 -11.20
C ASP A 239 24.20 4.49 -12.22
N LEU A 240 22.96 4.27 -11.77
CA LEU A 240 21.75 4.57 -12.53
C LEU A 240 21.34 6.05 -12.41
N GLY A 241 22.09 6.88 -11.69
CA GLY A 241 21.89 8.32 -11.52
C GLY A 241 20.82 8.72 -10.50
N CYS A 242 20.46 7.84 -9.57
CA CYS A 242 19.64 8.21 -8.41
C CYS A 242 20.42 9.12 -7.45
N ASP A 243 19.71 9.75 -6.50
CA ASP A 243 20.35 10.61 -5.49
C ASP A 243 21.41 9.82 -4.68
N PRO A 244 22.57 10.43 -4.32
CA PRO A 244 23.61 9.78 -3.50
C PRO A 244 23.14 9.24 -2.14
N ALA A 245 22.02 9.73 -1.62
CA ALA A 245 21.39 9.21 -0.42
C ALA A 245 20.80 7.81 -0.63
N THR A 246 20.36 7.47 -1.84
CA THR A 246 19.67 6.22 -2.19
C THR A 246 20.47 4.98 -1.83
N GLU A 247 19.92 4.15 -0.95
CA GLU A 247 20.46 2.82 -0.66
C GLU A 247 20.09 1.82 -1.75
N ASP A 248 21.03 0.96 -2.10
CA ASP A 248 20.78 -0.21 -2.96
C ASP A 248 20.02 -1.29 -2.19
N THR A 249 20.49 -1.55 -0.98
CA THR A 249 19.98 -2.54 -0.05
C THR A 249 20.17 -2.02 1.36
N ILE A 250 19.15 -2.16 2.19
CA ILE A 250 19.23 -1.83 3.61
C ILE A 250 18.77 -3.04 4.44
N SER A 251 19.50 -3.32 5.51
CA SER A 251 19.16 -4.33 6.51
C SER A 251 19.03 -3.67 7.87
N LEU A 252 17.90 -3.89 8.52
CA LEU A 252 17.61 -3.44 9.88
C LEU A 252 17.70 -4.63 10.83
N ILE A 253 18.45 -4.50 11.92
CA ILE A 253 18.44 -5.41 13.06
C ILE A 253 17.68 -4.71 14.18
N VAL A 254 16.53 -5.28 14.56
CA VAL A 254 15.65 -4.74 15.60
C VAL A 254 15.65 -5.68 16.78
N GLN A 255 16.00 -5.17 17.96
CA GLN A 255 15.78 -5.89 19.21
C GLN A 255 14.37 -5.61 19.70
N TRP A 256 13.65 -6.69 20.00
CA TRP A 256 12.32 -6.65 20.60
C TRP A 256 12.43 -7.14 22.03
N ALA A 257 11.63 -6.56 22.93
CA ALA A 257 11.52 -7.01 24.31
C ALA A 257 10.05 -7.06 24.73
N ARG A 258 9.68 -8.06 25.53
CA ARG A 258 8.34 -8.12 26.13
C ARG A 258 8.22 -7.06 27.22
N LYS A 259 7.12 -6.30 27.20
CA LYS A 259 6.91 -5.14 28.08
C LYS A 259 6.86 -5.52 29.57
N ASP A 260 6.28 -6.66 29.90
CA ASP A 260 6.11 -7.17 31.26
C ASP A 260 7.31 -8.00 31.77
N ASP A 261 8.12 -8.54 30.86
CA ASP A 261 9.34 -9.29 31.15
C ASP A 261 10.44 -8.93 30.14
N PRO A 262 11.23 -7.86 30.41
CA PRO A 262 12.30 -7.41 29.51
C PRO A 262 13.46 -8.42 29.32
N SER A 263 13.47 -9.53 30.07
CA SER A 263 14.41 -10.64 29.84
C SER A 263 14.02 -11.46 28.61
N LYS A 264 12.74 -11.45 28.22
CA LYS A 264 12.23 -12.07 27.00
C LYS A 264 12.53 -11.16 25.82
N ARG A 265 13.58 -11.54 25.07
CA ARG A 265 14.08 -10.78 23.93
C ARG A 265 13.96 -11.57 22.65
N ALA A 266 13.71 -10.85 21.57
CA ALA A 266 13.70 -11.38 20.22
C ALA A 266 14.49 -10.48 19.28
N THR A 267 14.90 -11.03 18.13
CA THR A 267 15.61 -10.28 17.09
C THR A 267 14.81 -10.31 15.80
N GLY A 268 14.49 -9.13 15.26
CA GLY A 268 13.96 -8.94 13.91
C GLY A 268 15.08 -8.54 12.96
N VAL A 269 15.12 -9.12 11.77
CA VAL A 269 16.02 -8.73 10.67
C VAL A 269 15.17 -8.43 9.43
N TYR A 270 15.20 -7.19 8.96
CA TYR A 270 14.38 -6.74 7.83
C TYR A 270 15.30 -6.24 6.72
N THR A 271 15.31 -6.93 5.58
CA THR A 271 16.16 -6.58 4.44
C THR A 271 15.31 -6.17 3.25
N ALA A 272 15.58 -4.98 2.72
CA ALA A 272 14.99 -4.46 1.49
C ALA A 272 16.06 -4.21 0.44
N SER A 273 15.79 -4.48 -0.84
CA SER A 273 16.76 -4.29 -1.94
C SER A 273 16.13 -3.89 -3.29
N TRP A 274 16.74 -2.93 -3.98
CA TRP A 274 16.40 -2.57 -5.36
C TRP A 274 17.17 -3.37 -6.40
N THR A 275 18.15 -4.17 -5.99
CA THR A 275 19.16 -4.71 -6.90
C THR A 275 18.79 -6.08 -7.45
N ALA A 276 17.51 -6.48 -7.35
CA ALA A 276 17.08 -7.76 -7.89
C ALA A 276 17.28 -7.80 -9.43
N PRO A 277 17.63 -8.96 -10.00
CA PRO A 277 17.75 -9.12 -11.45
C PRO A 277 16.42 -8.88 -12.17
N GLN A 278 16.49 -8.34 -13.40
CA GLN A 278 15.29 -8.09 -14.23
C GLN A 278 14.48 -9.35 -14.57
N ARG A 279 15.16 -10.49 -14.63
CA ARG A 279 14.59 -11.78 -15.04
C ARG A 279 14.49 -12.76 -13.88
N ALA A 280 14.12 -12.26 -12.70
CA ALA A 280 13.90 -13.09 -11.51
C ALA A 280 12.57 -13.88 -11.56
N GLY A 281 11.75 -13.68 -12.60
CA GLY A 281 10.42 -14.28 -12.80
C GLY A 281 9.34 -13.80 -11.84
N VAL A 282 9.67 -12.89 -10.92
CA VAL A 282 8.75 -12.19 -10.01
C VAL A 282 9.02 -10.70 -10.03
N HIS A 283 7.96 -9.90 -9.88
CA HIS A 283 8.12 -8.45 -9.73
C HIS A 283 8.64 -8.07 -8.34
N SER A 284 8.30 -8.83 -7.31
CA SER A 284 8.81 -8.62 -5.96
C SER A 284 9.14 -9.96 -5.35
N ASN A 285 10.42 -10.16 -5.03
CA ASN A 285 10.87 -11.33 -4.29
C ASN A 285 10.67 -11.05 -2.81
N GLN A 286 9.84 -11.82 -2.13
CA GLN A 286 9.42 -11.50 -0.77
C GLN A 286 9.04 -12.73 0.03
N TYR A 287 9.62 -12.83 1.22
CA TYR A 287 9.41 -13.93 2.14
C TYR A 287 9.72 -13.51 3.57
N PHE A 288 9.18 -14.25 4.53
CA PHE A 288 9.56 -14.10 5.92
C PHE A 288 9.61 -15.43 6.66
N HIS A 289 10.32 -15.41 7.78
CA HIS A 289 10.43 -16.46 8.76
C HIS A 289 10.11 -15.88 10.14
N TYR A 290 9.14 -16.46 10.83
CA TYR A 290 8.81 -16.19 12.23
C TYR A 290 9.16 -17.42 13.06
N LEU A 291 9.90 -17.24 14.14
CA LEU A 291 10.27 -18.29 15.09
C LEU A 291 9.85 -17.87 16.50
N ALA A 292 9.21 -18.80 17.19
CA ALA A 292 8.82 -18.70 18.59
C ALA A 292 9.25 -19.96 19.35
N GLN A 293 9.06 -19.96 20.66
CA GLN A 293 9.50 -21.01 21.58
C GLN A 293 9.12 -22.43 21.14
N ASN A 294 7.91 -22.62 20.62
CA ASN A 294 7.31 -23.93 20.33
C ASN A 294 7.08 -24.18 18.84
N GLY A 295 7.61 -23.34 17.95
CA GLY A 295 7.51 -23.57 16.51
C GLY A 295 7.89 -22.39 15.64
N GLU A 296 7.85 -22.61 14.32
CA GLU A 296 8.19 -21.63 13.30
C GLU A 296 7.16 -21.56 12.17
N ILE A 297 7.14 -20.43 11.47
CA ILE A 297 6.34 -20.18 10.28
C ILE A 297 7.27 -19.61 9.21
N ARG A 298 7.22 -20.18 8.01
CA ARG A 298 7.94 -19.67 6.83
C ARG A 298 6.95 -19.39 5.73
N ILE A 299 7.01 -18.20 5.14
CA ILE A 299 6.17 -17.83 4.01
C ILE A 299 7.04 -17.37 2.85
N ASP A 300 6.82 -17.98 1.68
CA ASP A 300 7.27 -17.47 0.39
C ASP A 300 6.07 -16.86 -0.35
N GLN A 301 6.12 -15.54 -0.58
CA GLN A 301 5.10 -14.84 -1.35
C GLN A 301 5.50 -14.63 -2.82
N ALA A 302 6.79 -14.82 -3.15
CA ALA A 302 7.27 -14.71 -4.52
C ALA A 302 6.77 -15.87 -5.38
N LYS A 303 6.79 -17.09 -4.84
CA LYS A 303 6.50 -18.33 -5.58
C LYS A 303 5.32 -19.08 -4.96
N ARG A 304 4.11 -18.55 -5.15
CA ARG A 304 2.88 -19.15 -4.60
C ARG A 304 1.80 -19.33 -5.67
N GLY A 305 1.10 -20.46 -5.62
CA GLY A 305 -0.02 -20.76 -6.51
C GLY A 305 0.43 -21.43 -7.80
N TYR A 306 0.79 -20.63 -8.81
CA TYR A 306 1.06 -21.11 -10.16
C TYR A 306 2.09 -20.25 -10.90
N ASP A 307 2.70 -20.85 -11.92
CA ASP A 307 3.56 -20.19 -12.88
C ASP A 307 3.04 -20.38 -14.31
N VAL A 308 3.46 -19.48 -15.20
CA VAL A 308 3.12 -19.53 -16.61
C VAL A 308 4.39 -19.37 -17.44
N ALA A 309 4.61 -20.32 -18.34
CA ALA A 309 5.57 -20.19 -19.43
C ALA A 309 4.81 -19.65 -20.65
N ASP A 310 5.17 -18.44 -21.09
CA ASP A 310 4.54 -17.73 -22.20
C ASP A 310 5.65 -17.24 -23.14
N ASP A 311 5.63 -17.69 -24.40
CA ASP A 311 6.62 -17.34 -25.41
C ASP A 311 6.73 -15.82 -25.60
N SER A 312 5.64 -15.08 -25.39
CA SER A 312 5.62 -13.61 -25.49
C SER A 312 6.38 -12.91 -24.36
N LEU A 313 6.54 -13.58 -23.21
CA LEU A 313 7.23 -13.05 -22.04
C LEU A 313 8.72 -13.44 -22.02
N GLY A 314 9.11 -14.47 -22.78
CA GLY A 314 10.51 -14.91 -22.89
C GLY A 314 11.13 -15.40 -21.58
N GLN A 315 10.32 -15.65 -20.54
CA GLN A 315 10.74 -16.18 -19.24
C GLN A 315 9.55 -16.80 -18.49
N LEU A 316 9.86 -17.67 -17.52
CA LEU A 316 8.86 -18.19 -16.58
C LEU A 316 8.42 -17.09 -15.62
N MET A 317 7.10 -16.96 -15.41
CA MET A 317 6.52 -15.96 -14.51
C MET A 317 5.71 -16.63 -13.39
N TRP A 318 6.00 -16.27 -12.14
CA TRP A 318 5.19 -16.66 -10.99
C TRP A 318 4.14 -15.58 -10.70
N TYR A 319 2.87 -15.96 -10.68
CA TYR A 319 1.76 -15.04 -10.45
C TYR A 319 1.32 -15.08 -9.00
N ASN A 320 0.82 -13.95 -8.51
CA ASN A 320 0.28 -13.85 -7.16
C ASN A 320 -1.26 -13.95 -7.19
N PRO A 321 -1.85 -15.12 -6.91
CA PRO A 321 -3.30 -15.32 -7.00
C PRO A 321 -4.09 -14.62 -5.89
N PHE A 322 -3.44 -14.15 -4.82
CA PHE A 322 -4.11 -13.52 -3.68
C PHE A 322 -4.14 -12.00 -3.76
N TYR A 323 -3.48 -11.42 -4.77
CA TYR A 323 -3.59 -10.00 -5.04
C TYR A 323 -4.92 -9.67 -5.76
N MET A 324 -5.04 -8.46 -6.30
CA MET A 324 -6.19 -8.03 -7.08
C MET A 324 -6.36 -8.91 -8.33
N ARG A 325 -7.56 -9.49 -8.49
CA ARG A 325 -7.94 -10.25 -9.67
C ARG A 325 -8.66 -9.35 -10.67
N TYR A 326 -8.00 -9.01 -11.78
CA TYR A 326 -8.56 -8.20 -12.86
C TYR A 326 -9.29 -9.07 -13.87
N ALA A 327 -10.42 -9.65 -13.46
CA ALA A 327 -11.25 -10.49 -14.32
C ALA A 327 -12.72 -10.34 -13.97
N PRO A 328 -13.63 -10.53 -14.94
CA PRO A 328 -15.05 -10.62 -14.65
C PRO A 328 -15.41 -11.94 -13.92
N ASP A 329 -16.52 -11.93 -13.20
CA ASP A 329 -17.23 -13.12 -12.72
C ASP A 329 -18.17 -13.68 -13.80
N GLU A 330 -18.90 -14.73 -13.47
CA GLU A 330 -19.88 -15.40 -14.33
C GLU A 330 -21.02 -14.46 -14.80
N ASP A 331 -21.30 -13.40 -14.04
CA ASP A 331 -22.31 -12.39 -14.35
C ASP A 331 -21.70 -11.17 -15.08
N GLY A 332 -20.40 -11.21 -15.38
CA GLY A 332 -19.68 -10.13 -16.04
C GLY A 332 -19.29 -8.96 -15.13
N ASN A 333 -19.47 -9.07 -13.81
CA ASN A 333 -19.07 -8.03 -12.85
C ASN A 333 -17.61 -8.22 -12.42
N PHE A 334 -17.02 -7.20 -11.79
CA PHE A 334 -15.66 -7.31 -11.28
C PHE A 334 -15.53 -8.44 -10.23
N ASN A 335 -14.50 -9.29 -10.32
CA ASN A 335 -14.28 -10.47 -9.45
C ASN A 335 -13.00 -10.36 -8.60
N GLY A 336 -12.65 -9.16 -8.14
CA GLY A 336 -11.43 -8.92 -7.36
C GLY A 336 -11.63 -8.76 -5.85
N GLN A 337 -12.84 -9.01 -5.34
CA GLN A 337 -13.21 -8.71 -3.94
C GLN A 337 -12.42 -9.53 -2.90
N THR A 338 -11.84 -10.67 -3.31
CA THR A 338 -11.03 -11.53 -2.45
C THR A 338 -9.56 -11.12 -2.37
N GLY A 339 -9.13 -10.18 -3.21
CA GLY A 339 -7.75 -9.71 -3.25
C GLY A 339 -7.45 -8.77 -2.08
N TYR A 340 -6.26 -8.90 -1.48
CA TYR A 340 -5.90 -8.09 -0.30
C TYR A 340 -5.88 -6.57 -0.55
N GLY A 341 -5.70 -6.13 -1.81
CA GLY A 341 -5.79 -4.71 -2.19
C GLY A 341 -7.21 -4.15 -2.21
N TYR A 342 -8.23 -5.00 -2.41
CA TYR A 342 -9.64 -4.64 -2.30
C TYR A 342 -10.10 -4.69 -0.84
N ILE A 343 -9.72 -5.77 -0.13
CA ILE A 343 -10.18 -6.04 1.24
C ILE A 343 -9.81 -4.88 2.17
N SER A 344 -8.60 -4.33 2.08
CA SER A 344 -8.20 -3.20 2.95
C SER A 344 -9.07 -1.96 2.75
N ILE A 345 -9.41 -1.65 1.50
CA ILE A 345 -10.28 -0.52 1.13
C ILE A 345 -11.70 -0.76 1.64
N GLU A 346 -12.23 -1.97 1.44
CA GLU A 346 -13.57 -2.33 1.93
C GLU A 346 -13.65 -2.25 3.45
N LYS A 347 -12.62 -2.72 4.17
CA LYS A 347 -12.56 -2.64 5.64
C LYS A 347 -12.53 -1.21 6.14
N PHE A 348 -11.85 -0.31 5.42
CA PHE A 348 -11.90 1.12 5.75
C PHE A 348 -13.30 1.70 5.56
N VAL A 349 -13.95 1.42 4.43
CA VAL A 349 -15.32 1.88 4.15
C VAL A 349 -16.30 1.34 5.19
N ASP A 350 -16.20 0.05 5.52
CA ASP A 350 -17.05 -0.57 6.55
C ASP A 350 -16.81 0.07 7.93
N GLY A 351 -15.56 0.40 8.27
CA GLY A 351 -15.22 1.12 9.51
C GLY A 351 -15.83 2.52 9.58
N CYS A 352 -15.72 3.30 8.49
CA CYS A 352 -16.36 4.62 8.39
C CYS A 352 -17.87 4.53 8.60
N ARG A 353 -18.53 3.55 7.98
CA ARG A 353 -19.99 3.36 8.08
C ARG A 353 -20.48 2.93 9.46
N GLN A 354 -19.61 2.31 10.27
CA GLN A 354 -19.94 1.91 11.64
C GLN A 354 -19.89 3.09 12.61
N LEU A 355 -19.03 4.07 12.34
CA LEU A 355 -18.95 5.31 13.08
C LEU A 355 -20.04 6.26 12.56
N ARG A 356 -21.22 6.20 13.19
CA ARG A 356 -22.28 7.18 12.94
C ARG A 356 -21.85 8.53 13.55
N LEU A 357 -21.15 9.34 12.77
CA LEU A 357 -20.85 10.75 13.10
C LEU A 357 -22.04 11.67 12.80
#